data_AF-A0A6P6N5B9-F1
#
_entry.id   AF-A0A6P6N5B9-F1
#
_cell.length_a   1.000
_cell.length_b   1.000
_cell.length_c   1.000
_cell.angle_alpha   90.00
_cell.angle_beta   90.00
_cell.angle_gamma   90.00
#
_symmetry.space_group_name_H-M   'P 1'
#
loop_
_entity.id
_entity.type
_entity.pdbx_description
1 polymer ?
#
loop_
_entity_poly.entity_id
_entity_poly.type
_entity_poly.pdbx_seq_one_letter_code
_entity_poly.pdbx_strand_id
1 'polypeptide(L)'
;MCQQLWACDSFVSVLEYLLAVGNYLNQNAGKDRAKGFRLSSLTKLSQLRGNSQNFTLLHALVEQIMLREPRLATFFLELAEFETVPGASVKGLTAEVDVVKNEFQKIIQYKKTYSKRKNEVNQHPKFFKDLKTTIEKHEADFTELMKRCEEMRKLYTDILIKFGEPLDQDSQELFRWVFQFVNDFKKVYSEYTQ
;
A
#
# COMPACT_ATOMS: atom_id res chain seq x y z
N MET A 1 -5.37 -2.28 0.88
CA MET A 1 -3.91 -2.49 0.65
C MET A 1 -3.06 -2.34 1.92
N CYS A 2 -2.86 -1.13 2.48
CA CYS A 2 -1.97 -0.96 3.66
C CYS A 2 -2.32 -1.86 4.85
N GLN A 3 -3.60 -1.93 5.23
CA GLN A 3 -4.05 -2.78 6.34
C GLN A 3 -3.76 -4.27 6.10
N GLN A 4 -4.02 -4.77 4.89
CA GLN A 4 -3.71 -6.14 4.51
C GLN A 4 -2.21 -6.42 4.59
N LEU A 5 -1.39 -5.57 3.96
CA LEU A 5 0.07 -5.75 3.98
C LEU A 5 0.66 -5.67 5.40
N TRP A 6 0.12 -4.79 6.24
CA TRP A 6 0.52 -4.66 7.64
C TRP A 6 0.17 -5.90 8.47
N ALA A 7 -1.04 -6.45 8.29
CA ALA A 7 -1.56 -7.55 9.11
C ALA A 7 -1.27 -8.97 8.58
N CYS A 8 -0.76 -9.10 7.35
CA CYS A 8 -0.55 -10.39 6.71
C CYS A 8 0.72 -11.08 7.23
N ASP A 9 0.57 -11.88 8.29
CA ASP A 9 1.65 -12.67 8.87
C ASP A 9 2.12 -13.80 7.94
N SER A 10 1.21 -14.37 7.13
CA SER A 10 1.55 -15.39 6.14
C SER A 10 2.50 -14.85 5.06
N PHE A 11 2.34 -13.58 4.64
CA PHE A 11 3.30 -12.92 3.76
C PHE A 11 4.68 -12.78 4.42
N VAL A 12 4.74 -12.42 5.71
CA VAL A 12 6.01 -12.35 6.45
C VAL A 12 6.69 -13.72 6.46
N SER A 13 5.97 -14.80 6.75
CA SER A 13 6.52 -16.16 6.70
C SER A 13 7.04 -16.54 5.31
N VAL A 14 6.33 -16.16 4.23
CA VAL A 14 6.83 -16.37 2.85
C VAL A 14 8.14 -15.63 2.60
N LEU A 15 8.30 -14.41 3.12
CA LEU A 15 9.56 -13.66 3.04
C LEU A 15 10.68 -14.34 3.84
N GLU A 16 10.38 -14.97 4.98
CA GLU A 16 11.34 -15.74 5.77
C GLU A 16 11.82 -16.99 5.03
N TYR A 17 10.90 -17.72 4.38
CA TYR A 17 11.24 -18.83 3.48
C TYR A 17 12.17 -18.36 2.37
N LEU A 18 11.85 -17.23 1.74
CA LEU A 18 12.69 -16.65 0.70
C LEU A 18 14.08 -16.24 1.22
N LEU A 19 14.15 -15.65 2.42
CA LEU A 19 15.43 -15.31 3.07
C LEU A 19 16.27 -16.57 3.32
N ALA A 20 15.65 -17.65 3.79
CA ALA A 20 16.33 -18.92 4.03
C ALA A 20 16.87 -19.54 2.73
N VAL A 21 16.03 -19.63 1.68
CA VAL A 21 16.43 -20.13 0.36
C VAL A 21 17.53 -19.24 -0.23
N GLY A 22 17.37 -17.92 -0.17
CA GLY A 22 18.35 -16.96 -0.67
C GLY A 22 19.70 -17.07 0.05
N ASN A 23 19.71 -17.23 1.37
CA ASN A 23 20.94 -17.43 2.14
C ASN A 23 21.64 -18.75 1.79
N TYR A 24 20.89 -19.84 1.66
CA TYR A 24 21.45 -21.13 1.25
C TYR A 24 22.12 -21.05 -0.14
N LEU A 25 21.46 -20.41 -1.11
CA LEU A 25 22.01 -20.26 -2.46
C LEU A 25 23.23 -19.34 -2.50
N ASN A 26 23.21 -18.24 -1.75
CA ASN A 26 24.29 -17.25 -1.75
C ASN A 26 25.52 -17.65 -0.92
N GLN A 27 25.38 -18.58 0.03
CA GLN A 27 26.51 -19.13 0.78
C GLN A 27 27.55 -19.77 -0.16
N ASN A 28 27.08 -20.47 -1.19
CA ASN A 28 27.93 -21.09 -2.21
C ASN A 28 28.62 -20.07 -3.13
N ALA A 29 28.16 -18.81 -3.13
CA ALA A 29 28.73 -17.71 -3.90
C ALA A 29 29.68 -16.82 -3.06
N GLY A 30 30.04 -17.24 -1.85
CA GLY A 30 30.97 -16.52 -0.98
C GLY A 30 30.39 -15.23 -0.36
N LYS A 31 29.05 -15.09 -0.34
CA LYS A 31 28.40 -13.96 0.31
C LYS A 31 28.09 -14.26 1.77
N ASP A 32 28.17 -13.22 2.60
CA ASP A 32 27.76 -13.28 4.00
C ASP A 32 26.26 -13.57 4.14
N ARG A 33 25.90 -14.19 5.26
CA ARG A 33 24.51 -14.50 5.60
C ARG A 33 23.72 -13.20 5.82
N ALA A 34 22.74 -12.96 4.96
CA ALA A 34 21.85 -11.81 5.06
C ALA A 34 20.88 -11.97 6.23
N LYS A 35 20.58 -10.86 6.91
CA LYS A 35 19.56 -10.77 7.96
C LYS A 35 18.18 -10.36 7.43
N GLY A 36 18.10 -9.94 6.18
CA GLY A 36 16.89 -9.47 5.51
C GLY A 36 17.21 -8.99 4.09
N PHE A 37 16.17 -8.61 3.34
CA PHE A 37 16.28 -8.06 1.99
C PHE A 37 15.16 -7.02 1.78
N ARG A 38 15.35 -6.10 0.82
CA ARG A 38 14.33 -5.11 0.43
C ARG A 38 13.28 -5.76 -0.46
N LEU A 39 12.02 -5.35 -0.32
CA LEU A 39 10.87 -5.84 -1.09
C LEU A 39 11.04 -5.67 -2.61
N SER A 40 11.81 -4.67 -3.05
CA SER A 40 12.17 -4.52 -4.47
C SER A 40 12.86 -5.76 -5.07
N SER A 41 13.50 -6.59 -4.24
CA SER A 41 14.13 -7.85 -4.64
C SER A 41 13.13 -8.90 -5.11
N LEU A 42 11.86 -8.83 -4.68
CA LEU A 42 10.81 -9.77 -5.07
C LEU A 42 10.60 -9.82 -6.58
N THR A 43 10.79 -8.69 -7.26
CA THR A 43 10.63 -8.55 -8.72
C THR A 43 11.64 -9.39 -9.53
N LYS A 44 12.69 -9.90 -8.89
CA LYS A 44 13.78 -10.64 -9.54
C LYS A 44 13.56 -12.16 -9.52
N LEU A 45 12.67 -12.67 -8.66
CA LEU A 45 12.57 -14.12 -8.42
C LEU A 45 12.10 -14.90 -9.64
N SER A 46 11.20 -14.31 -10.44
CA SER A 46 10.74 -14.88 -11.71
C SER A 46 11.78 -14.80 -12.83
N GLN A 47 12.88 -14.05 -12.64
CA GLN A 47 13.95 -13.89 -13.62
C GLN A 47 15.16 -14.79 -13.34
N LEU A 48 15.34 -15.21 -12.09
CA LEU A 48 16.46 -16.05 -11.67
C LEU A 48 16.19 -17.51 -12.02
N ARG A 49 16.72 -17.97 -13.16
CA ARG A 49 16.53 -19.32 -13.68
C ARG A 49 17.50 -20.33 -13.06
N GLY A 50 17.02 -21.56 -12.88
CA GLY A 50 17.86 -22.72 -12.61
C GLY A 50 18.46 -23.30 -13.90
N ASN A 51 18.86 -24.57 -13.85
CA ASN A 51 19.45 -25.27 -15.01
C ASN A 51 18.44 -25.50 -16.15
N SER A 52 17.15 -25.50 -15.86
CA SER A 52 16.07 -25.54 -16.85
C SER A 52 15.56 -24.13 -17.14
N GLN A 53 15.26 -23.83 -18.41
CA GLN A 53 14.73 -22.51 -18.79
C GLN A 53 13.35 -22.21 -18.19
N ASN A 54 12.59 -23.25 -17.81
CA ASN A 54 11.23 -23.12 -17.30
C ASN A 54 11.15 -23.09 -15.78
N PHE A 55 12.26 -23.32 -15.06
CA PHE A 55 12.27 -23.36 -13.61
C PHE A 55 13.06 -22.18 -13.04
N THR A 56 12.41 -21.40 -12.18
CA THR A 56 12.97 -20.17 -11.59
C THR A 56 13.04 -20.28 -10.08
N LEU A 57 13.73 -19.33 -9.43
CA LEU A 57 13.78 -19.26 -7.97
C LEU A 57 12.37 -19.14 -7.35
N LEU A 58 11.44 -18.49 -8.05
CA LEU A 58 10.04 -18.45 -7.63
C LEU A 58 9.39 -19.85 -7.65
N HIS A 59 9.66 -20.67 -8.66
CA HIS A 59 9.19 -22.06 -8.72
C HIS A 59 9.72 -22.87 -7.54
N ALA A 60 11.01 -22.74 -7.25
CA ALA A 60 11.62 -23.41 -6.10
C ALA A 60 11.01 -22.96 -4.78
N LEU A 61 10.75 -21.66 -4.62
CA LEU A 61 10.10 -21.11 -3.42
C LEU A 61 8.69 -21.68 -3.23
N VAL A 62 7.86 -21.65 -4.28
CA VAL A 62 6.48 -22.16 -4.23
C VAL A 62 6.48 -23.65 -3.92
N GLU A 63 7.31 -24.44 -4.60
CA GLU A 63 7.44 -25.89 -4.35
C GLU A 63 7.86 -26.19 -2.90
N GLN A 64 8.85 -25.47 -2.38
CA GLN A 64 9.28 -25.65 -0.98
C GLN A 64 8.19 -25.28 0.02
N ILE A 65 7.44 -24.20 -0.21
CA ILE A 65 6.31 -23.82 0.65
C ILE A 65 5.21 -24.88 0.57
N MET A 66 4.85 -25.37 -0.61
CA MET A 66 3.85 -26.42 -0.76
C MET A 66 4.27 -27.72 -0.07
N LEU A 67 5.56 -28.06 -0.08
CA LEU A 67 6.07 -29.27 0.57
C LEU A 67 6.14 -29.14 2.10
N ARG A 68 6.54 -27.97 2.61
CA ARG A 68 6.84 -27.76 4.04
C ARG A 68 5.68 -27.18 4.83
N GLU A 69 4.95 -26.24 4.23
CA GLU A 69 3.84 -25.56 4.87
C GLU A 69 2.75 -25.16 3.85
N PRO A 70 1.94 -26.13 3.38
CA PRO A 70 0.94 -25.91 2.32
C PRO A 70 -0.04 -24.77 2.60
N ARG A 71 -0.34 -24.48 3.87
CA ARG A 71 -1.24 -23.39 4.28
C ARG A 71 -0.73 -22.01 3.84
N LEU A 72 0.58 -21.82 3.76
CA LEU A 72 1.18 -20.57 3.29
C LEU A 72 1.11 -20.43 1.76
N ALA A 73 0.88 -21.51 1.01
CA ALA A 73 0.82 -21.46 -0.44
C ALA A 73 -0.38 -20.64 -0.95
N THR A 74 -1.34 -20.30 -0.09
CA THR A 74 -2.51 -19.46 -0.40
C THR A 74 -2.47 -18.10 0.29
N PHE A 75 -1.31 -17.63 0.78
CA PHE A 75 -1.17 -16.32 1.46
C PHE A 75 -1.74 -15.14 0.65
N PHE A 76 -1.67 -15.24 -0.69
CA PHE A 76 -2.16 -14.20 -1.60
C PHE A 76 -3.65 -13.89 -1.44
N LEU A 77 -4.45 -14.82 -0.88
CA LEU A 77 -5.86 -14.58 -0.57
C LEU A 77 -6.05 -13.49 0.49
N GLU A 78 -5.10 -13.33 1.42
CA GLU A 78 -5.11 -12.26 2.43
C GLU A 78 -4.68 -10.89 1.85
N LEU A 79 -4.08 -10.89 0.66
CA LEU A 79 -3.61 -9.70 -0.07
C LEU A 79 -4.49 -9.37 -1.28
N ALA A 80 -5.77 -9.78 -1.29
CA ALA A 80 -6.68 -9.63 -2.43
C ALA A 80 -6.81 -8.18 -2.95
N GLU A 81 -6.63 -7.16 -2.10
CA GLU A 81 -6.69 -5.74 -2.54
C GLU A 81 -5.55 -5.38 -3.50
N PHE A 82 -4.44 -6.13 -3.46
CA PHE A 82 -3.35 -5.92 -4.40
C PHE A 82 -3.76 -6.31 -5.81
N GLU A 83 -4.68 -7.26 -6.02
CA GLU A 83 -5.10 -7.72 -7.36
C GLU A 83 -5.76 -6.61 -8.21
N THR A 84 -6.27 -5.55 -7.59
CA THR A 84 -7.13 -4.56 -8.27
C THR A 84 -6.52 -3.17 -8.42
N VAL A 85 -5.54 -2.77 -7.59
CA VAL A 85 -5.06 -1.37 -7.55
C VAL A 85 -3.53 -1.23 -7.40
N PRO A 86 -2.70 -1.66 -8.38
CA PRO A 86 -1.24 -1.45 -8.31
C PRO A 86 -0.81 0.03 -8.43
N GLY A 87 -1.75 0.92 -8.80
CA GLY A 87 -1.50 2.35 -9.03
C GLY A 87 -1.75 3.25 -7.82
N ALA A 88 -2.11 2.71 -6.66
CA ALA A 88 -2.44 3.53 -5.49
C ALA A 88 -1.22 4.32 -4.99
N SER A 89 -1.40 5.64 -4.79
CA SER A 89 -0.38 6.54 -4.26
C SER A 89 -0.88 7.21 -2.98
N VAL A 90 -0.25 6.89 -1.85
CA VAL A 90 -0.49 7.56 -0.56
C VAL A 90 -0.15 9.05 -0.66
N LYS A 91 0.95 9.38 -1.34
CA LYS A 91 1.38 10.77 -1.56
C LYS A 91 0.38 11.53 -2.45
N GLY A 92 -0.05 10.92 -3.56
CA GLY A 92 -1.03 11.51 -4.47
C GLY A 92 -2.37 11.78 -3.77
N LEU A 93 -2.89 10.77 -3.05
CA LEU A 93 -4.13 10.90 -2.29
C LEU A 93 -4.02 11.99 -1.21
N THR A 94 -2.89 12.05 -0.49
CA THR A 94 -2.66 13.10 0.53
C THR A 94 -2.67 14.49 -0.09
N ALA A 95 -2.04 14.67 -1.26
CA ALA A 95 -2.03 15.94 -1.96
C ALA A 95 -3.44 16.39 -2.39
N GLU A 96 -4.26 15.47 -2.89
CA GLU A 96 -5.65 15.77 -3.25
C GLU A 96 -6.50 16.16 -2.02
N VAL A 97 -6.34 15.43 -0.91
CA VAL A 97 -7.00 15.75 0.36
C VAL A 97 -6.58 17.13 0.89
N ASP A 98 -5.30 17.48 0.79
CA ASP A 98 -4.80 18.80 1.17
C ASP A 98 -5.34 19.93 0.29
N VAL A 99 -5.56 19.69 -1.01
CA VAL A 99 -6.23 20.65 -1.89
C VAL A 99 -7.67 20.87 -1.43
N VAL A 100 -8.44 19.79 -1.20
CA VAL A 100 -9.83 19.89 -0.72
C VAL A 100 -9.89 20.61 0.63
N LYS A 101 -8.93 20.35 1.52
CA LYS A 101 -8.79 21.05 2.80
C LYS A 101 -8.63 22.54 2.64
N ASN A 102 -7.70 22.95 1.80
CA ASN A 102 -7.41 24.36 1.59
C ASN A 102 -8.62 25.09 0.98
N GLU A 103 -9.32 24.47 0.02
CA GLU A 103 -10.53 25.04 -0.57
C GLU A 103 -11.68 25.13 0.45
N PHE A 104 -11.90 24.10 1.26
CA PHE A 104 -12.92 24.14 2.31
C PHE A 104 -12.64 25.23 3.36
N GLN A 105 -11.38 25.40 3.75
CA GLN A 105 -10.96 26.47 4.65
C GLN A 105 -11.18 27.87 4.05
N LYS A 106 -10.93 28.06 2.75
CA LYS A 106 -11.24 29.32 2.05
C LYS A 106 -12.74 29.63 2.08
N ILE A 107 -13.60 28.64 1.90
CA ILE A 107 -15.06 28.80 1.97
C ILE A 107 -15.50 29.26 3.37
N ILE A 108 -14.95 28.63 4.42
CA ILE A 108 -15.21 29.04 5.81
C ILE A 108 -14.72 30.47 6.07
N GLN A 109 -13.53 30.81 5.59
CA GLN A 109 -12.96 32.15 5.75
C GLN A 109 -13.77 33.22 5.00
N TYR A 110 -14.26 32.90 3.80
CA TYR A 110 -15.13 33.76 3.03
C TYR A 110 -16.43 34.05 3.80
N LYS A 111 -17.10 33.02 4.33
CA LYS A 111 -18.29 33.17 5.19
C LYS A 111 -18.00 34.09 6.38
N LYS A 112 -16.88 33.90 7.09
CA LYS A 112 -16.48 34.72 8.24
C LYS A 112 -16.25 36.19 7.86
N THR A 113 -15.59 36.44 6.73
CA THR A 113 -15.23 37.80 6.28
C THR A 113 -16.47 38.56 5.81
N TYR A 114 -17.32 37.92 5.01
CA TYR A 114 -18.55 38.54 4.50
C TYR A 114 -19.60 38.76 5.60
N SER A 115 -19.68 37.87 6.59
CA SER A 115 -20.61 38.04 7.73
C SER A 115 -20.33 39.31 8.55
N LYS A 116 -19.10 39.87 8.48
CA LYS A 116 -18.76 41.16 9.12
C LYS A 116 -19.32 42.37 8.37
N ARG A 117 -19.75 42.20 7.12
CA ARG A 117 -20.30 43.27 6.27
C ARG A 117 -21.83 43.17 6.25
N LYS A 118 -22.47 43.68 7.30
CA LYS A 118 -23.94 43.59 7.51
C LYS A 118 -24.79 44.01 6.30
N ASN A 119 -24.37 45.03 5.53
CA ASN A 119 -25.10 45.49 4.35
C ASN A 119 -25.09 44.48 3.19
N GLU A 120 -24.01 43.72 3.01
CA GLU A 120 -23.87 42.73 1.91
C GLU A 120 -24.62 41.41 2.24
N VAL A 121 -24.66 41.01 3.51
CA VAL A 121 -25.41 39.82 3.96
C VAL A 121 -26.92 39.99 3.69
N ASN A 122 -27.44 41.20 3.89
CA ASN A 122 -28.84 41.52 3.65
C ASN A 122 -29.19 41.59 2.15
N GLN A 123 -28.20 41.76 1.26
CA GLN A 123 -28.40 41.77 -0.21
C GLN A 123 -28.57 40.35 -0.78
N HIS A 124 -27.96 39.33 -0.16
CA HIS A 124 -28.00 37.94 -0.65
C HIS A 124 -28.32 36.89 0.43
N PRO A 125 -29.45 37.02 1.16
CA PRO A 125 -29.73 36.18 2.33
C PRO A 125 -29.86 34.69 2.02
N LYS A 126 -30.41 34.33 0.85
CA LYS A 126 -30.55 32.94 0.41
C LYS A 126 -29.18 32.26 0.24
N PHE A 127 -28.24 32.94 -0.43
CA PHE A 127 -26.89 32.43 -0.64
C PHE A 127 -26.18 32.15 0.70
N PHE A 128 -26.28 33.04 1.69
CA PHE A 128 -25.67 32.82 3.01
C PHE A 128 -26.30 31.66 3.79
N LYS A 129 -27.63 31.50 3.68
CA LYS A 129 -28.33 30.37 4.29
C LYS A 129 -27.88 29.05 3.66
N ASP A 130 -27.83 29.00 2.32
CA ASP A 130 -27.42 27.81 1.58
C ASP A 130 -25.94 27.49 1.85
N LEU A 131 -25.07 28.50 1.84
CA LEU A 131 -23.64 28.36 2.17
C LEU A 131 -23.43 27.84 3.60
N LYS A 132 -24.16 28.37 4.58
CA LYS A 132 -24.10 27.90 5.97
C LYS A 132 -24.50 26.43 6.06
N THR A 133 -25.61 26.06 5.43
CA THR A 133 -26.14 24.70 5.41
C THR A 133 -25.16 23.73 4.75
N THR A 134 -24.54 24.13 3.63
CA THR A 134 -23.54 23.32 2.92
C THR A 134 -22.30 23.08 3.77
N ILE A 135 -21.79 24.11 4.46
CA ILE A 135 -20.63 23.94 5.35
C ILE A 135 -20.97 22.97 6.48
N GLU A 136 -22.10 23.19 7.17
CA GLU A 136 -22.54 22.34 8.29
C GLU A 136 -22.77 20.88 7.86
N LYS A 137 -23.28 20.67 6.64
CA LYS A 137 -23.48 19.34 6.06
C LYS A 137 -22.16 18.60 5.83
N HIS A 138 -21.13 19.27 5.32
CA HIS A 138 -19.90 18.62 4.87
C HIS A 138 -18.74 18.68 5.87
N GLU A 139 -18.87 19.46 6.96
CA GLU A 139 -17.81 19.61 7.96
C GLU A 139 -17.44 18.28 8.65
N ALA A 140 -18.44 17.44 8.95
CA ALA A 140 -18.21 16.12 9.54
C ALA A 140 -17.50 15.17 8.57
N ASP A 141 -18.00 15.06 7.33
CA ASP A 141 -17.40 14.23 6.28
C ASP A 141 -15.95 14.65 5.99
N PHE A 142 -15.72 15.96 5.92
CA PHE A 142 -14.39 16.52 5.69
C PHE A 142 -13.43 16.21 6.85
N THR A 143 -13.89 16.32 8.09
CA THR A 143 -13.10 15.97 9.28
C THR A 143 -12.74 14.49 9.29
N GLU A 144 -13.68 13.62 8.96
CA GLU A 144 -13.44 12.16 8.87
C GLU A 144 -12.47 11.82 7.73
N LEU A 145 -12.59 12.45 6.56
CA LEU A 145 -11.65 12.29 5.45
C LEU A 145 -10.22 12.64 5.86
N MET A 146 -10.04 13.80 6.52
CA MET A 146 -8.73 14.23 7.01
C MET A 146 -8.13 13.23 8.01
N LYS A 147 -8.97 12.72 8.93
CA LYS A 147 -8.55 11.72 9.93
C LYS A 147 -8.09 10.43 9.26
N ARG A 148 -8.88 9.89 8.33
CA ARG A 148 -8.54 8.66 7.59
C ARG A 148 -7.26 8.81 6.77
N CYS A 149 -7.08 9.97 6.13
CA CYS A 149 -5.87 10.26 5.37
C CYS A 149 -4.63 10.25 6.28
N GLU A 150 -4.73 10.83 7.47
CA GLU A 150 -3.64 10.84 8.45
C GLU A 150 -3.34 9.43 9.00
N GLU A 151 -4.36 8.65 9.32
CA GLU A 151 -4.21 7.25 9.76
C GLU A 151 -3.55 6.38 8.68
N MET A 152 -3.96 6.54 7.41
CA MET A 152 -3.33 5.86 6.29
C MET A 152 -1.85 6.24 6.13
N ARG A 153 -1.51 7.52 6.28
CA ARG A 153 -0.14 8.02 6.19
C ARG A 153 0.74 7.40 7.26
N LYS A 154 0.27 7.38 8.51
CA LYS A 154 0.96 6.74 9.64
C LYS A 154 1.15 5.24 9.40
N LEU A 155 0.08 4.55 9.00
CA LEU A 155 0.15 3.12 8.72
C LEU A 155 1.15 2.80 7.61
N TYR A 156 1.24 3.64 6.57
CA TYR A 156 2.25 3.46 5.53
C TYR A 156 3.68 3.66 6.07
N THR A 157 3.91 4.68 6.91
CA THR A 157 5.19 4.84 7.61
C THR A 157 5.54 3.61 8.46
N ASP A 158 4.56 3.04 9.17
CA ASP A 158 4.78 1.84 9.97
C ASP A 158 5.14 0.63 9.09
N ILE A 159 4.48 0.47 7.94
CA ILE A 159 4.83 -0.57 6.93
C ILE A 159 6.28 -0.42 6.48
N LEU A 160 6.73 0.80 6.16
CA LEU A 160 8.12 1.05 5.76
C LEU A 160 9.09 0.62 6.86
N ILE A 161 8.79 0.91 8.12
CA ILE A 161 9.61 0.47 9.25
C ILE A 161 9.59 -1.06 9.39
N LYS A 162 8.41 -1.69 9.33
CA LYS A 162 8.22 -3.14 9.49
C LYS A 162 9.01 -3.95 8.46
N PHE A 163 8.99 -3.54 7.20
CA PHE A 163 9.74 -4.22 6.13
C PHE A 163 11.15 -3.68 5.93
N GLY A 164 11.56 -2.70 6.75
CA GLY A 164 12.86 -2.07 6.66
C GLY A 164 13.09 -1.48 5.28
N GLU A 165 12.18 -0.63 4.80
CA GLU A 165 12.27 0.18 3.58
C GLU A 165 12.67 1.64 3.91
N PRO A 166 13.22 2.42 2.96
CA PRO A 166 13.45 3.86 3.17
C PRO A 166 12.16 4.58 3.54
N LEU A 167 12.20 5.54 4.47
CA LEU A 167 11.00 6.25 4.94
C LEU A 167 10.37 7.17 3.87
N ASP A 168 11.13 7.48 2.83
CA ASP A 168 10.71 8.23 1.64
C ASP A 168 10.32 7.33 0.46
N GLN A 169 10.28 6.00 0.66
CA GLN A 169 9.91 5.05 -0.38
C GLN A 169 8.50 5.34 -0.90
N ASP A 170 8.37 5.45 -2.22
CA ASP A 170 7.11 5.68 -2.87
C ASP A 170 6.16 4.47 -2.74
N SER A 171 4.93 4.75 -2.32
CA SER A 171 3.91 3.71 -2.08
C SER A 171 3.47 3.02 -3.36
N GLN A 172 3.41 3.74 -4.47
CA GLN A 172 3.00 3.17 -5.74
C GLN A 172 4.03 2.16 -6.24
N GLU A 173 5.32 2.46 -6.08
CA GLU A 173 6.39 1.52 -6.37
C GLU A 173 6.35 0.30 -5.46
N LEU A 174 6.29 0.49 -4.13
CA LEU A 174 6.24 -0.61 -3.17
C LEU A 174 5.05 -1.53 -3.44
N PHE A 175 3.86 -0.95 -3.64
CA PHE A 175 2.67 -1.72 -3.94
C PHE A 175 2.77 -2.47 -5.26
N ARG A 176 3.45 -1.90 -6.27
CA ARG A 176 3.72 -2.59 -7.54
C ARG A 176 4.64 -3.80 -7.35
N TRP A 177 5.66 -3.72 -6.50
CA TRP A 177 6.54 -4.87 -6.21
C TRP A 177 5.77 -6.02 -5.57
N VAL A 178 4.95 -5.71 -4.56
CA VAL A 178 4.12 -6.71 -3.86
C VAL A 178 3.08 -7.30 -4.82
N PHE A 179 2.39 -6.46 -5.60
CA PHE A 179 1.44 -6.90 -6.61
C PHE A 179 2.06 -7.86 -7.62
N GLN A 180 3.21 -7.50 -8.20
CA GLN A 180 3.90 -8.34 -9.16
C GLN A 180 4.27 -9.70 -8.56
N PHE A 181 4.82 -9.69 -7.34
CA PHE A 181 5.19 -10.90 -6.64
C PHE A 181 3.98 -11.81 -6.36
N VAL A 182 2.89 -11.24 -5.85
CA VAL A 182 1.65 -11.97 -5.55
C VAL A 182 1.10 -12.64 -6.82
N ASN A 183 1.05 -11.93 -7.94
CA ASN A 183 0.56 -12.47 -9.20
C ASN A 183 1.48 -13.55 -9.77
N ASP A 184 2.79 -13.30 -9.77
CA ASP A 184 3.77 -14.29 -10.24
C ASP A 184 3.70 -15.56 -9.39
N PHE A 185 3.59 -15.41 -8.05
CA PHE A 185 3.46 -16.54 -7.13
C PHE A 185 2.19 -17.32 -7.42
N LYS A 186 1.04 -16.65 -7.57
CA LYS A 186 -0.26 -17.27 -7.85
C LYS A 186 -0.22 -18.05 -9.18
N LYS A 187 0.42 -17.48 -10.21
CA LYS A 187 0.62 -18.16 -11.49
C LYS A 187 1.40 -19.46 -11.32
N VAL A 188 2.56 -19.39 -10.67
CA VAL A 188 3.40 -20.58 -10.43
C VAL A 188 2.67 -21.61 -9.56
N TYR A 189 1.95 -21.18 -8.52
CA TYR A 189 1.14 -22.07 -7.68
C TYR A 189 0.06 -22.82 -8.48
N SER A 190 -0.55 -22.16 -9.47
CA SER A 190 -1.54 -22.81 -10.36
C SER A 190 -0.94 -23.90 -11.24
N GLU A 191 0.35 -23.86 -11.53
CA GLU A 191 1.04 -24.89 -12.33
C GLU A 191 1.23 -26.19 -11.52
N TYR A 192 1.30 -26.11 -10.19
CA TYR A 192 1.44 -27.27 -9.30
C TYR A 192 0.10 -27.85 -8.81
N THR A 193 -1.02 -27.19 -9.10
CA THR A 193 -2.35 -27.56 -8.61
C THR A 193 -3.31 -28.00 -9.73
N GLN A 194 -2.80 -28.11 -10.96
CA GLN A 194 -3.43 -28.77 -12.10
C GLN A 194 -3.12 -30.28 -12.10
#